data_AF-A0A2S7WMQ2-F1
#
_entry.id   AF-A0A2S7WMQ2-F1
#
_cell.length_a   1.000
_cell.length_b   1.000
_cell.length_c   1.000
_cell.angle_alpha   90.00
_cell.angle_beta   90.00
_cell.angle_gamma   90.00
#
_symmetry.space_group_name_H-M   'P 1'
#
loop_
_entity.id
_entity.type
_entity.pdbx_description
1 polymer ?
#
loop_
_entity_poly.entity_id
_entity_poly.type
_entity_poly.pdbx_seq_one_letter_code
_entity_poly.pdbx_strand_id
1 'polypeptide(L)'
;MKSKEYYQKLNIKFMSYWKIKRENKLKYVIKSTCFFAIPLSLVLGVSIFGTKELLSTKNQILTLTTFIVYGLYVFFIEYRINEKRYQKLLKEQQNFDQ
;
A
#
# COMPACT_ATOMS: atom_id res chain seq x y z
N MET A 1 -17.44 19.78 11.43
CA MET A 1 -17.49 19.17 10.08
C MET A 1 -16.39 19.79 9.23
N LYS A 2 -15.55 19.01 8.53
CA LYS A 2 -14.56 19.59 7.60
C LYS A 2 -15.29 20.11 6.34
N SER A 3 -14.80 21.20 5.74
CA SER A 3 -15.45 21.81 4.58
C SER A 3 -15.39 20.90 3.34
N LYS A 4 -16.34 21.06 2.42
CA LYS A 4 -16.39 20.35 1.13
C LYS A 4 -15.09 20.53 0.33
N GLU A 5 -14.51 21.73 0.39
CA GLU A 5 -13.22 22.08 -0.23
C GLU A 5 -12.04 21.26 0.33
N TYR A 6 -12.03 20.98 1.63
CA TYR A 6 -10.97 20.15 2.24
C TYR A 6 -10.94 18.75 1.63
N TYR A 7 -12.12 18.13 1.46
CA TYR A 7 -12.22 16.79 0.85
C TYR A 7 -11.90 16.80 -0.63
N GLN A 8 -12.26 17.86 -1.36
CA GLN A 8 -11.85 18.03 -2.76
C GLN A 8 -10.33 18.09 -2.90
N LYS A 9 -9.62 18.87 -2.07
CA LYS A 9 -8.15 18.93 -2.07
C LYS A 9 -7.52 17.56 -1.82
N LEU A 10 -8.06 16.77 -0.88
CA LEU A 10 -7.59 15.41 -0.62
C LEU A 10 -7.81 14.48 -1.81
N ASN A 11 -8.96 14.58 -2.49
CA ASN A 11 -9.26 13.76 -3.65
C ASN A 11 -8.34 14.10 -4.83
N ILE A 12 -8.08 15.38 -5.11
CA ILE A 12 -7.12 15.81 -6.14
C ILE A 12 -5.73 15.24 -5.86
N LYS A 13 -5.26 15.34 -4.61
CA LYS A 13 -3.96 14.78 -4.20
C LYS A 13 -3.92 13.25 -4.34
N PHE A 14 -5.01 12.57 -3.99
CA PHE A 14 -5.11 11.12 -4.18
C PHE A 14 -5.06 10.75 -5.67
N MET A 15 -5.79 11.45 -6.53
CA MET A 15 -5.80 11.16 -7.96
C MET A 15 -4.43 11.36 -8.60
N SER A 16 -3.73 12.47 -8.31
CA SER A 16 -2.39 12.71 -8.86
C SER A 16 -1.38 11.64 -8.39
N TYR A 17 -1.45 11.25 -7.11
CA TYR A 17 -0.66 10.16 -6.55
C TYR A 17 -0.97 8.81 -7.21
N TRP A 18 -2.25 8.47 -7.36
CA TRP A 18 -2.66 7.16 -7.87
C TRP A 18 -2.45 7.04 -9.39
N LYS A 19 -2.60 8.14 -10.13
CA LYS A 19 -2.35 8.21 -11.57
C LYS A 19 -0.95 7.72 -11.95
N ILE A 20 0.07 8.10 -11.18
CA ILE A 20 1.45 7.67 -11.40
C ILE A 20 1.62 6.19 -11.00
N LYS A 21 1.00 5.78 -9.90
CA LYS A 21 1.22 4.44 -9.31
C LYS A 21 0.53 3.31 -10.06
N ARG A 22 -0.60 3.59 -10.70
CA ARG A 22 -1.35 2.60 -11.49
C ARG A 22 -0.67 2.21 -12.81
N GLU A 23 0.25 3.03 -13.32
CA GLU A 23 0.98 2.74 -14.56
C GLU A 23 1.77 1.43 -14.50
N ASN A 24 2.31 1.10 -13.32
CA ASN A 24 3.01 -0.16 -13.09
C ASN A 24 2.58 -0.79 -11.77
N LYS A 25 1.54 -1.63 -11.86
CA LYS A 25 0.99 -2.38 -10.73
C LYS A 25 2.06 -3.18 -9.98
N LEU A 26 2.94 -3.88 -10.70
CA LEU A 26 3.95 -4.74 -10.08
C LEU A 26 4.95 -3.90 -9.27
N LYS A 27 5.43 -2.80 -9.85
CA LYS A 27 6.33 -1.85 -9.17
C LYS A 27 5.68 -1.26 -7.92
N TYR A 28 4.38 -0.91 -7.98
CA TYR A 28 3.63 -0.44 -6.81
C TYR A 28 3.59 -1.51 -5.70
N VAL A 29 3.22 -2.73 -6.06
CA VAL A 29 3.09 -3.85 -5.12
C VAL A 29 4.42 -4.13 -4.44
N ILE A 30 5.50 -4.27 -5.20
CA ILE A 30 6.84 -4.52 -4.65
C ILE A 30 7.24 -3.37 -3.71
N LYS A 31 7.09 -2.11 -4.13
CA LYS A 31 7.50 -0.96 -3.32
C LYS A 31 6.69 -0.86 -2.03
N SER A 32 5.37 -1.03 -2.10
CA SER A 32 4.49 -0.98 -0.91
C SER A 32 4.81 -2.14 0.04
N THR A 33 5.06 -3.32 -0.53
CA THR A 33 5.42 -4.52 0.24
C THR A 33 6.74 -4.35 0.93
N CYS A 34 7.80 -3.94 0.24
CA CYS A 34 9.10 -3.67 0.88
C CYS A 34 8.98 -2.62 1.99
N PHE A 35 8.22 -1.55 1.74
CA PHE A 35 8.07 -0.45 2.70
C PHE A 35 7.45 -0.90 4.03
N PHE A 36 6.55 -1.89 4.00
CA PHE A 36 5.85 -2.34 5.20
C PHE A 36 6.37 -3.67 5.75
N ALA A 37 6.58 -4.66 4.89
CA ALA A 37 6.97 -6.01 5.30
C ALA A 37 8.35 -6.06 5.93
N ILE A 38 9.31 -5.23 5.48
CA ILE A 38 10.68 -5.21 6.04
C ILE A 38 10.68 -4.64 7.47
N PRO A 39 10.14 -3.44 7.75
CA PRO A 39 10.05 -2.96 9.13
C PRO A 39 9.21 -3.87 10.02
N LEU A 40 8.09 -4.40 9.50
CA LEU A 40 7.24 -5.31 10.27
C LEU A 40 7.98 -6.60 10.62
N SER A 41 8.69 -7.22 9.67
CA SER A 41 9.42 -8.45 9.95
C SER A 41 10.58 -8.23 10.91
N LEU A 42 11.21 -7.06 10.91
CA LEU A 42 12.20 -6.68 11.93
C LEU A 42 11.58 -6.59 13.32
N VAL A 43 10.43 -5.91 13.45
CA VAL A 43 9.73 -5.78 14.74
C VAL A 43 9.29 -7.15 15.26
N LEU A 44 8.70 -7.99 14.39
CA LEU A 44 8.27 -9.34 14.74
C LEU A 44 9.46 -10.24 15.08
N GLY A 45 10.51 -10.19 14.27
CA GLY A 45 11.74 -10.97 14.46
C GLY A 45 12.41 -10.68 15.80
N VAL A 46 12.57 -9.40 16.14
CA VAL A 46 13.13 -8.97 17.42
C VAL A 46 12.24 -9.38 18.59
N SER A 47 10.91 -9.27 18.42
CA SER A 47 9.96 -9.61 19.49
C SER A 47 9.91 -11.11 19.80
N ILE A 48 10.05 -11.96 18.77
CA ILE A 48 9.90 -13.42 18.90
C ILE A 48 11.25 -14.10 19.18
N PHE A 49 12.30 -13.71 18.47
CA PHE A 49 13.60 -14.39 18.49
C PHE A 49 14.72 -13.56 19.14
N GLY A 50 14.46 -12.29 19.45
CA GLY A 50 15.48 -11.37 19.97
C GLY A 50 16.43 -10.86 18.89
N THR A 51 17.31 -9.92 19.27
CA THR A 51 18.23 -9.24 18.34
C THR A 51 19.37 -10.14 17.83
N LYS A 52 19.77 -11.15 18.61
CA LYS A 52 20.87 -12.05 18.24
C LYS A 52 20.51 -12.99 17.08
N GLU A 53 19.23 -13.26 16.87
CA GLU A 53 18.73 -14.18 15.83
C GLU A 53 18.18 -13.46 14.59
N LEU A 54 18.47 -12.17 14.39
CA LEU A 54 17.99 -11.40 13.23
C LEU A 54 18.43 -11.99 11.88
N LEU A 55 19.61 -12.61 11.81
CA LEU A 55 20.11 -13.27 10.60
C LEU A 55 19.86 -14.78 10.58
N SER A 56 19.17 -15.31 11.59
CA SER A 56 18.80 -16.73 11.69
C SER A 56 17.87 -17.14 10.54
N THR A 57 17.97 -18.39 10.10
CA THR A 57 17.08 -18.97 9.07
C THR A 57 15.60 -18.81 9.47
N LYS A 58 15.30 -18.90 10.77
CA LYS A 58 13.94 -18.69 11.29
C LYS A 58 13.41 -17.29 11.00
N ASN A 59 14.25 -16.26 11.20
CA ASN A 59 13.86 -14.87 10.95
C ASN A 59 13.77 -14.56 9.44
N GLN A 60 14.61 -15.20 8.63
CA GLN A 60 14.53 -15.12 7.17
C GLN A 60 13.22 -15.72 6.64
N ILE A 61 12.80 -16.88 7.16
CA ILE A 61 11.51 -17.50 6.84
C ILE A 61 10.37 -16.59 7.27
N LEU A 62 10.40 -16.04 8.49
CA LEU A 62 9.39 -15.09 8.97
C LEU A 62 9.28 -13.86 8.06
N THR A 63 10.42 -13.31 7.63
CA THR A 63 10.47 -12.17 6.71
C THR A 63 9.87 -12.52 5.35
N LEU A 64 10.23 -13.68 4.79
CA LEU A 64 9.68 -14.15 3.52
C LEU A 64 8.17 -14.37 3.61
N THR A 65 7.68 -15.01 4.67
CA THR A 65 6.24 -15.22 4.89
C THR A 65 5.51 -13.89 5.02
N THR A 66 6.04 -12.95 5.81
CA THR A 66 5.47 -11.60 5.96
C THR A 66 5.41 -10.86 4.63
N PHE A 67 6.47 -10.97 3.83
CA PHE A 67 6.55 -10.37 2.51
C PHE A 67 5.49 -10.95 1.55
N ILE A 68 5.33 -12.27 1.52
CA ILE A 68 4.34 -12.94 0.66
C ILE A 68 2.92 -12.55 1.08
N VAL A 69 2.60 -12.67 2.38
CA VAL A 69 1.25 -12.39 2.89
C VAL A 69 0.87 -10.92 2.62
N TYR A 70 1.77 -9.98 2.95
CA TYR A 70 1.50 -8.58 2.71
C TYR A 70 1.49 -8.25 1.22
N GLY A 71 2.36 -8.86 0.41
CA GLY A 71 2.37 -8.69 -1.04
C GLY A 71 1.07 -9.13 -1.70
N LEU A 72 0.49 -10.26 -1.26
CA LEU A 72 -0.83 -10.72 -1.70
C LEU A 72 -1.93 -9.74 -1.29
N TYR A 73 -1.88 -9.24 -0.04
CA TYR A 73 -2.79 -8.19 0.43
C TYR A 73 -2.73 -6.94 -0.46
N VAL A 74 -1.54 -6.42 -0.75
CA VAL A 74 -1.38 -5.23 -1.58
C VAL A 74 -1.88 -5.50 -3.01
N PHE A 75 -1.53 -6.65 -3.58
CA PHE A 75 -1.84 -7.00 -4.96
C PHE A 75 -3.33 -7.21 -5.22
N PHE A 76 -4.03 -7.90 -4.32
CA PHE A 76 -5.43 -8.29 -4.49
C PHE A 76 -6.40 -7.33 -3.83
N ILE A 77 -6.05 -6.77 -2.67
CA ILE A 77 -6.98 -5.97 -1.87
C ILE A 77 -6.68 -4.49 -2.05
N GLU A 78 -5.52 -4.03 -1.60
CA GLU A 78 -5.18 -2.59 -1.55
C GLU A 78 -5.23 -1.95 -2.95
N TYR A 79 -4.62 -2.59 -3.94
CA TYR A 79 -4.62 -2.10 -5.32
C TYR A 79 -6.05 -1.99 -5.88
N ARG A 80 -6.89 -3.01 -5.65
CA ARG A 80 -8.28 -2.99 -6.13
C ARG A 80 -9.11 -1.90 -5.44
N ILE A 81 -8.93 -1.69 -4.15
CA ILE A 81 -9.63 -0.64 -3.40
C ILE A 81 -9.26 0.75 -3.95
N ASN A 82 -7.97 1.01 -4.11
CA ASN A 82 -7.49 2.30 -4.62
C ASN A 82 -7.90 2.53 -6.07
N GLU A 83 -7.84 1.51 -6.94
CA GLU A 83 -8.29 1.62 -8.31
C GLU A 83 -9.80 1.90 -8.39
N LYS A 84 -10.63 1.18 -7.61
CA LYS A 84 -12.08 1.45 -7.53
C LYS A 84 -12.37 2.88 -7.09
N ARG A 85 -11.66 3.38 -6.07
CA ARG A 85 -11.79 4.76 -5.60
C ARG A 85 -11.41 5.76 -6.69
N TYR A 86 -10.32 5.51 -7.41
CA TYR A 86 -9.86 6.38 -8.49
C TYR A 86 -10.87 6.46 -9.64
N GLN A 87 -11.43 5.33 -10.07
CA GLN A 87 -12.46 5.29 -11.11
C GLN A 87 -13.74 6.02 -10.69
N LYS A 88 -14.12 5.94 -9.40
CA LYS A 88 -15.26 6.70 -8.87
C LYS A 88 -15.03 8.21 -8.97
N LEU A 89 -13.86 8.69 -8.55
CA LEU A 89 -13.52 10.12 -8.57
C LEU A 89 -13.41 10.67 -10.01
N LEU A 90 -12.91 9.88 -10.95
CA LEU A 90 -12.88 10.26 -12.37
C LEU A 90 -14.28 10.51 -12.94
N LYS A 91 -15.23 9.63 -12.66
CA LYS A 91 -16.63 9.78 -13.09
C LYS A 91 -17.31 10.99 -12.46
N GLU A 92 -17.04 11.23 -11.18
CA GLU A 92 -17.56 12.41 -10.49
C GLU A 92 -17.07 13.70 -11.16
N GLN A 93 -15.79 13.80 -11.52
CA GLN A 93 -15.25 14.97 -12.23
C GLN A 93 -15.88 15.17 -13.62
N GLN A 94 -16.01 14.11 -14.41
CA GLN A 94 -16.62 14.19 -15.74
C GLN A 94 -18.07 14.71 -15.71
N ASN A 95 -18.82 14.38 -14.66
CA ASN A 95 -20.20 14.84 -14.48
C ASN A 95 -20.29 16.31 -13.99
N PHE A 96 -19.21 16.91 -13.49
CA PHE A 96 -19.18 18.33 -13.11
C PHE A 96 -18.78 19.26 -14.27
N ASP A 97 -18.10 18.71 -15.29
CA ASP A 97 -17.63 19.45 -16.46
C ASP A 97 -18.65 19.43 -17.64
N GLN A 98 -19.81 18.77 -17.47
CA GLN A 98 -20.96 18.77 -18.39
C GLN A 98 -22.04 19.75 -17.94
#